data_AF-C8CJY7-F1
#
_entry.id   AF-C8CJY7-F1
#
_cell.length_a   1.000
_cell.length_b   1.000
_cell.length_c   1.000
_cell.angle_alpha   90.00
_cell.angle_beta   90.00
_cell.angle_gamma   90.00
#
_symmetry.space_group_name_H-M   'P 1'
#
loop_
_entity.id
_entity.type
_entity.pdbx_description
1 polymer ?
#
loop_
_entity_poly.entity_id
_entity_poly.type
_entity_poly.pdbx_seq_one_letter_code
_entity_poly.pdbx_strand_id
1 'polypeptide(L)'
;EISPAMIKDIGANWVILGHSERRTIFGEKDDLVAEKVAHALESGLKVIACIGETLEEREAGKTEEVVFRQTKALLPAIGSNWDKVVLAYEPVWAIGTGKTATPQQ
;
A
#
# COMPACT_ATOMS: atom_id res chain seq x y z
N GLU A 1 17.52 -4.82 -2.95
CA GLU A 1 16.61 -4.03 -3.80
C GLU A 1 16.54 -4.65 -5.19
N ILE A 2 15.36 -4.62 -5.81
CA ILE A 2 15.09 -5.09 -7.18
C ILE A 2 14.49 -3.90 -7.94
N SER A 3 15.02 -3.57 -9.11
CA SER A 3 14.57 -2.41 -9.87
C SER A 3 13.30 -2.71 -10.70
N PRO A 4 12.48 -1.69 -11.02
CA PRO A 4 11.36 -1.86 -11.95
C PRO A 4 11.77 -2.46 -13.31
N ALA A 5 12.97 -2.13 -13.79
CA ALA A 5 13.50 -2.67 -15.04
C ALA A 5 13.72 -4.18 -14.98
N MET A 6 14.26 -4.70 -13.86
CA MET A 6 14.43 -6.14 -13.65
C MET A 6 13.09 -6.89 -13.63
N ILE A 7 12.05 -6.28 -13.04
CA ILE A 7 10.70 -6.86 -13.00
C ILE A 7 10.13 -6.95 -14.43
N LYS A 8 10.31 -5.90 -15.24
CA LYS A 8 9.83 -5.88 -16.63
C LYS A 8 10.60 -6.84 -17.53
N ASP A 9 11.90 -7.02 -17.29
CA ASP A 9 12.77 -7.92 -18.08
C ASP A 9 12.28 -9.38 -18.05
N ILE A 10 11.69 -9.80 -16.93
CA ILE A 10 11.09 -11.14 -16.79
C ILE A 10 9.62 -11.20 -17.24
N GLY A 11 9.09 -10.14 -17.84
CA GLY A 11 7.71 -10.05 -18.34
C GLY A 11 6.64 -9.75 -17.29
N ALA A 12 7.01 -9.48 -16.04
CA ALA A 12 6.09 -9.07 -15.00
C ALA A 12 5.74 -7.58 -15.12
N ASN A 13 4.48 -7.24 -14.89
CA ASN A 13 3.94 -5.89 -15.12
C ASN A 13 3.30 -5.25 -13.89
N TRP A 14 3.28 -5.95 -12.75
CA TRP A 14 2.66 -5.49 -11.52
C TRP A 14 3.65 -5.56 -10.35
N VAL A 15 3.50 -4.63 -9.41
CA VAL A 15 4.23 -4.64 -8.14
C VAL A 15 3.28 -4.32 -6.98
N ILE A 16 3.47 -4.99 -5.85
CA ILE A 16 2.78 -4.69 -4.59
C ILE A 16 3.66 -3.74 -3.78
N LEU A 17 3.10 -2.62 -3.33
CA LEU A 17 3.81 -1.58 -2.58
C LEU A 17 3.03 -1.19 -1.33
N GLY A 18 3.75 -1.00 -0.21
CA GLY A 18 3.15 -0.61 1.05
C GLY A 18 2.41 -1.73 1.80
N HIS A 19 2.65 -3.00 1.47
CA HIS A 19 2.10 -4.15 2.20
C HIS A 19 2.39 -4.02 3.70
N SER A 20 1.42 -4.35 4.54
CA SER A 20 1.49 -4.22 6.00
C SER A 20 2.76 -4.82 6.62
N GLU A 21 3.16 -6.02 6.20
CA GLU A 21 4.42 -6.64 6.65
C GLU A 21 5.65 -5.75 6.38
N ARG A 22 5.70 -5.07 5.23
CA ARG A 22 6.84 -4.19 4.91
C ARG A 22 6.84 -2.92 5.74
N ARG A 23 5.65 -2.37 6.00
CA ARG A 23 5.49 -1.21 6.89
C ARG A 23 5.90 -1.55 8.32
N THR A 24 5.49 -2.72 8.82
CA THR A 24 5.76 -3.14 10.21
C THR A 24 7.18 -3.64 10.42
N ILE A 25 7.70 -4.51 9.55
CA ILE A 25 9.01 -5.17 9.72
C ILE A 25 10.16 -4.27 9.23
N PHE A 26 9.96 -3.60 8.09
CA PHE A 26 11.01 -2.79 7.45
C PHE A 26 10.81 -1.27 7.65
N GLY A 27 9.72 -0.85 8.31
CA GLY A 27 9.48 0.55 8.64
C GLY A 27 9.18 1.43 7.42
N GLU A 28 8.62 0.88 6.34
CA GLU A 28 8.29 1.66 5.14
C GLU A 28 7.20 2.70 5.45
N LYS A 29 7.62 3.98 5.52
CA LYS A 29 6.74 5.13 5.78
C LYS A 29 5.96 5.52 4.52
N ASP A 30 4.90 6.28 4.71
CA ASP A 30 4.01 6.72 3.61
C ASP A 30 4.75 7.45 2.50
N ASP A 31 5.68 8.36 2.84
CA ASP A 31 6.45 9.10 1.85
C ASP A 31 7.31 8.17 1.00
N LEU A 32 7.97 7.17 1.63
CA LEU A 32 8.75 6.17 0.91
C LEU A 32 7.87 5.29 0.01
N VAL A 33 6.68 4.90 0.48
CA VAL A 33 5.73 4.15 -0.33
C VAL A 33 5.27 5.00 -1.51
N ALA A 34 4.95 6.27 -1.31
CA ALA A 34 4.56 7.20 -2.37
C ALA A 34 5.67 7.38 -3.41
N GLU A 35 6.93 7.56 -2.99
CA GLU A 35 8.09 7.61 -3.89
C GLU A 35 8.22 6.34 -4.73
N LYS A 36 8.06 5.16 -4.13
CA LYS A 36 8.08 3.87 -4.84
C LYS A 36 6.92 3.74 -5.83
N VAL A 37 5.72 4.21 -5.47
CA VAL A 37 4.54 4.19 -6.34
C VAL A 37 4.77 5.08 -7.56
N ALA A 38 5.22 6.32 -7.35
CA ALA A 38 5.54 7.24 -8.45
C ALA A 38 6.57 6.62 -9.40
N HIS A 39 7.69 6.12 -8.85
CA HIS A 39 8.76 5.53 -9.65
C HIS A 39 8.33 4.27 -10.42
N ALA A 40 7.49 3.42 -9.81
CA ALA A 40 6.95 2.24 -10.48
C ALA A 40 6.04 2.62 -11.67
N LEU A 41 5.15 3.60 -11.47
CA LEU A 41 4.25 4.09 -12.52
C LEU A 41 5.02 4.78 -13.67
N GLU A 42 6.01 5.62 -13.35
CA GLU A 42 6.91 6.25 -14.33
C GLU A 42 7.70 5.21 -15.14
N SER A 43 8.08 4.11 -14.49
CA SER A 43 8.76 2.98 -15.15
C SER A 43 7.83 2.10 -15.99
N GLY A 44 6.53 2.39 -15.99
CA GLY A 44 5.50 1.67 -16.74
C GLY A 44 5.04 0.36 -16.11
N LEU A 45 5.29 0.15 -14.82
CA LEU A 45 4.63 -0.89 -14.05
C LEU A 45 3.23 -0.44 -13.62
N LYS A 46 2.38 -1.42 -13.31
CA LYS A 46 1.12 -1.23 -12.60
C LYS A 46 1.33 -1.51 -11.11
N VAL A 47 0.52 -0.88 -10.26
CA VAL A 47 0.74 -0.88 -8.81
C VAL A 47 -0.47 -1.41 -8.07
N ILE A 48 -0.24 -2.34 -7.15
CA ILE A 48 -1.18 -2.67 -6.07
C ILE A 48 -0.66 -1.95 -4.82
N ALA A 49 -1.31 -0.85 -4.44
CA ALA A 49 -0.93 -0.04 -3.28
C ALA A 49 -1.73 -0.51 -2.05
N CYS A 50 -1.05 -0.98 -1.01
CA CYS A 50 -1.67 -1.43 0.21
C CYS A 50 -1.79 -0.31 1.25
N ILE A 51 -2.96 -0.25 1.88
CA ILE A 51 -3.30 0.66 2.98
C ILE A 51 -4.05 -0.11 4.07
N GLY A 52 -4.01 0.37 5.30
CA GLY A 52 -4.64 -0.30 6.43
C GLY A 52 -4.13 0.18 7.78
N GLU A 53 -4.98 0.08 8.78
CA GLU A 53 -4.70 0.44 10.17
C GLU A 53 -4.34 -0.80 11.01
N THR A 54 -3.45 -0.63 11.99
CA THR A 54 -3.12 -1.69 12.96
C THR A 54 -4.23 -1.93 13.98
N LEU A 55 -4.11 -2.99 14.78
CA LEU A 55 -5.07 -3.27 15.86
C LEU A 55 -5.14 -2.12 16.87
N GLU A 56 -4.00 -1.59 17.27
CA GLU A 56 -3.91 -0.50 18.22
C GLU A 56 -4.55 0.78 17.67
N GLU A 57 -4.34 1.07 16.38
CA GLU A 57 -4.96 2.22 15.71
C GLU A 57 -6.48 2.06 15.61
N ARG A 58 -6.97 0.85 15.29
CA ARG A 58 -8.41 0.54 15.24
C ARG A 58 -9.07 0.66 16.61
N GLU A 59 -8.47 0.06 17.64
CA GLU A 59 -8.98 0.12 19.02
C GLU A 59 -8.94 1.56 19.57
N ALA A 60 -8.04 2.40 19.07
CA ALA A 60 -8.00 3.83 19.36
C ALA A 60 -8.98 4.68 18.52
N GLY A 61 -9.79 4.07 17.65
CA GLY A 61 -10.75 4.78 16.80
C GLY A 61 -10.11 5.59 15.66
N LYS A 62 -8.91 5.23 15.22
CA LYS A 62 -8.11 5.96 14.22
C LYS A 62 -8.14 5.37 12.82
N THR A 63 -9.01 4.40 12.54
CA THR A 63 -9.11 3.75 11.22
C THR A 63 -9.16 4.77 10.08
N GLU A 64 -10.10 5.71 10.12
CA GLU A 64 -10.26 6.70 9.05
C GLU A 64 -9.05 7.65 8.95
N GLU A 65 -8.49 8.06 10.09
CA GLU A 65 -7.30 8.94 10.13
C GLU A 65 -6.11 8.28 9.42
N VAL A 66 -5.86 7.00 9.71
CA VAL A 66 -4.74 6.24 9.15
C VAL A 66 -4.94 5.98 7.67
N VAL A 67 -6.11 5.47 7.28
CA VAL A 67 -6.46 5.19 5.89
C VAL A 67 -6.41 6.48 5.06
N PHE A 68 -6.93 7.60 5.59
CA PHE A 68 -6.86 8.90 4.93
C PHE A 68 -5.43 9.40 4.78
N ARG A 69 -4.60 9.34 5.82
CA ARG A 69 -3.19 9.75 5.78
C ARG A 69 -2.42 8.97 4.71
N GLN A 70 -2.54 7.65 4.71
CA GLN A 70 -1.87 6.78 3.73
C GLN A 70 -2.35 7.06 2.31
N THR A 71 -3.67 7.16 2.10
CA THR A 71 -4.24 7.43 0.76
C THR A 71 -3.85 8.82 0.25
N LYS A 72 -3.83 9.83 1.14
CA LYS A 72 -3.44 11.21 0.80
C LYS A 72 -1.99 11.29 0.32
N ALA A 73 -1.08 10.53 0.91
CA ALA A 73 0.31 10.45 0.46
C ALA A 73 0.43 9.85 -0.96
N LEU A 74 -0.46 8.91 -1.31
CA LEU A 74 -0.46 8.26 -2.63
C LEU A 74 -1.04 9.13 -3.75
N LEU A 75 -1.99 10.03 -3.45
CA LEU A 75 -2.66 10.88 -4.46
C LEU A 75 -1.68 11.59 -5.42
N PRO A 76 -0.67 12.36 -4.95
CA PRO A 76 0.27 13.03 -5.86
C PRO A 76 1.16 12.05 -6.62
N ALA A 77 1.53 10.92 -6.01
CA ALA A 77 2.36 9.89 -6.65
C ALA A 77 1.61 9.17 -7.79
N ILE A 78 0.30 8.98 -7.66
CA ILE A 78 -0.54 8.34 -8.68
C ILE A 78 -0.87 9.34 -9.81
N GLY A 79 -1.20 10.59 -9.45
CA GLY A 79 -1.60 11.62 -10.40
C GLY A 79 -2.83 11.19 -11.22
N SER A 80 -2.67 11.13 -12.54
CA SER A 80 -3.72 10.69 -13.47
C SER A 80 -3.68 9.20 -13.82
N ASN A 81 -2.72 8.41 -13.31
CA ASN A 81 -2.49 7.02 -13.70
C ASN A 81 -3.40 6.00 -13.00
N TRP A 82 -4.63 6.39 -12.65
CA TRP A 82 -5.56 5.52 -11.91
C TRP A 82 -5.97 4.26 -12.70
N ASP A 83 -5.82 4.25 -14.02
CA ASP A 83 -6.01 3.08 -14.89
C ASP A 83 -4.97 1.96 -14.65
N LYS A 84 -3.90 2.26 -13.92
CA LYS A 84 -2.78 1.34 -13.62
C LYS A 84 -2.65 1.02 -12.14
N VAL A 85 -3.60 1.45 -11.30
CA VAL A 85 -3.52 1.32 -9.85
C VAL A 85 -4.70 0.49 -9.32
N VAL A 86 -4.39 -0.44 -8.43
CA VAL A 86 -5.34 -1.09 -7.53
C VAL A 86 -5.02 -0.62 -6.12
N LEU A 87 -6.05 -0.21 -5.38
CA LEU A 87 -5.93 0.08 -3.95
C LEU A 87 -6.38 -1.16 -3.17
N ALA A 88 -5.50 -1.70 -2.33
CA ALA A 88 -5.79 -2.84 -1.47
C ALA A 88 -5.92 -2.36 -0.02
N TYR A 89 -7.13 -2.45 0.53
CA TYR A 89 -7.32 -2.28 1.97
C TYR A 89 -6.99 -3.59 2.68
N GLU A 90 -6.04 -3.54 3.59
CA GLU A 90 -5.63 -4.63 4.46
C GLU A 90 -6.13 -4.32 5.87
N PRO A 91 -7.11 -5.07 6.41
CA PRO A 91 -7.47 -4.95 7.82
C PRO A 91 -6.33 -5.51 8.69
N VAL A 92 -5.23 -4.77 8.87
CA VAL A 92 -4.02 -5.25 9.57
C VAL A 92 -4.35 -5.66 10.99
N TRP A 93 -5.29 -4.97 11.61
CA TRP A 93 -5.90 -5.34 12.89
C TRP A 93 -6.47 -6.76 12.97
N ALA A 94 -6.73 -7.44 11.84
CA ALA A 94 -7.22 -8.81 11.74
C ALA A 94 -6.17 -9.82 11.22
N ILE A 95 -4.93 -9.39 10.96
CA ILE A 95 -3.84 -10.26 10.49
C ILE A 95 -3.02 -10.74 11.69
N GLY A 96 -3.12 -12.02 12.04
CA GLY A 96 -2.31 -12.61 13.11
C GLY A 96 -2.67 -12.15 14.54
N THR A 97 -3.79 -11.44 14.70
CA THR A 97 -4.24 -10.87 15.99
C THR A 97 -5.30 -11.70 16.72
N GLY A 98 -5.82 -12.75 16.08
CA GLY A 98 -6.97 -13.51 16.58
C GLY A 98 -8.32 -12.79 16.42
N LYS A 99 -8.35 -11.62 15.79
CA LYS A 99 -9.57 -10.93 15.36
C LYS A 99 -9.89 -11.29 13.90
N THR A 100 -11.16 -11.17 13.51
CA THR A 100 -11.60 -11.47 12.14
C THR A 100 -12.50 -10.34 11.63
N ALA A 101 -12.20 -9.84 10.43
CA ALA A 101 -13.05 -8.88 9.74
C ALA A 101 -14.32 -9.55 9.20
N THR A 102 -15.45 -8.87 9.35
CA THR A 102 -16.72 -9.28 8.73
C THR A 102 -16.87 -8.63 7.35
N PRO A 103 -17.71 -9.15 6.44
CA PRO A 103 -17.96 -8.52 5.14
C PRO A 103 -18.51 -7.08 5.21
N GLN A 104 -19.12 -6.69 6.34
CA GLN A 104 -19.64 -5.34 6.58
C GLN A 104 -18.54 -4.34 6.98
N GLN A 105 -17.36 -4.82 7.36
CA GLN A 105 -16.20 -4.04 7.82
C GLN A 105 -15.14 -3.95 6.74
#